data_AF-A0A158J6I9-F1
#
_entry.id   AF-A0A158J6I9-F1
#
_cell.length_a   1.000
_cell.length_b   1.000
_cell.length_c   1.000
_cell.angle_alpha   90.00
_cell.angle_beta   90.00
_cell.angle_gamma   90.00
#
_symmetry.space_group_name_H-M   'P 1'
#
loop_
_entity.id
_entity.type
_entity.pdbx_description
1 polymer ?
#
loop_
_entity_poly.entity_id
_entity_poly.type
_entity_poly.pdbx_seq_one_letter_code
_entity_poly.pdbx_strand_id
1 'polypeptide(L)' 'MKSLLSHHEIAILFLLLDAPNQVAPGDPDAIALQEARLVEIVSTAFDDGGFRLTPAGAELLRRLGMTAS' A
#
# COMPACT_ATOMS: atom_id res chain seq x y z
N MET A 1 13.86 12.48 -4.91
CA MET A 1 13.26 13.54 -4.06
C MET A 1 12.38 12.84 -3.03
N LYS A 2 12.44 13.23 -1.75
CA LYS A 2 11.59 12.64 -0.71
C LYS A 2 10.22 13.32 -0.84
N SER A 3 9.28 12.75 -1.60
CA SER A 3 7.91 13.24 -1.57
C SER A 3 7.33 12.88 -0.21
N LEU A 4 6.76 13.85 0.50
CA LEU A 4 5.97 13.55 1.69
C LEU A 4 4.72 12.79 1.23
N LEU A 5 4.40 11.69 1.89
CA LEU A 5 3.15 11.00 1.65
C LEU A 5 1.98 11.89 2.08
N SER A 6 0.97 11.96 1.24
CA SER A 6 -0.31 12.58 1.56
C SER A 6 -1.08 11.74 2.59
N HIS A 7 -2.09 12.36 3.21
CA HIS A 7 -2.96 11.66 4.15
C HIS A 7 -3.72 10.50 3.50
N HIS A 8 -4.05 10.63 2.21
CA HIS A 8 -4.73 9.57 1.44
C HIS A 8 -3.81 8.39 1.17
N GLU A 9 -2.58 8.64 0.74
CA GLU A 9 -1.57 7.57 0.57
C GLU A 9 -1.29 6.83 1.89
N ILE A 10 -1.21 7.56 3.00
CA ILE A 10 -1.08 6.95 4.33
C ILE A 10 -2.32 6.09 4.66
N ALA A 11 -3.53 6.57 4.36
CA ALA A 11 -4.76 5.80 4.56
C ALA A 11 -4.80 4.52 3.71
N ILE A 12 -4.33 4.56 2.46
CA ILE A 12 -4.22 3.38 1.61
C ILE A 12 -3.23 2.37 2.18
N LEU A 13 -2.09 2.82 2.74
CA LEU A 13 -1.16 1.91 3.42
C LEU A 13 -1.81 1.21 4.62
N PHE A 14 -2.68 1.89 5.38
CA PHE A 14 -3.47 1.25 6.44
C PHE A 14 -4.50 0.27 5.90
N LEU A 15 -5.20 0.65 4.83
CA LEU A 15 -6.18 -0.21 4.21
C LEU A 15 -5.53 -1.49 3.66
N LEU A 16 -4.33 -1.40 3.11
CA LEU A 16 -3.56 -2.57 2.67
C LEU A 16 -3.05 -3.45 3.81
N LEU A 17 -2.79 -2.86 4.98
CA LEU A 17 -2.38 -3.61 6.16
C LEU A 17 -3.54 -4.44 6.73
N ASP A 18 -4.75 -3.90 6.76
CA ASP A 18 -5.92 -4.48 7.43
C ASP A 18 -6.86 -5.24 6.48
N ALA A 19 -7.10 -4.70 5.28
CA ALA A 19 -8.05 -5.21 4.32
C ALA A 19 -7.56 -5.02 2.86
N PRO A 20 -6.51 -5.75 2.43
CA PRO A 20 -5.85 -5.54 1.14
C PRO A 20 -6.77 -5.66 -0.08
N ASN A 21 -7.84 -6.46 0.02
CA ASN A 21 -8.83 -6.64 -1.05
C ASN A 21 -9.79 -5.45 -1.20
N GLN A 22 -9.68 -4.42 -0.37
CA GLN A 22 -10.50 -3.20 -0.46
C GLN A 22 -9.83 -2.10 -1.29
N VAL A 23 -8.57 -2.28 -1.69
CA VAL A 23 -7.91 -1.37 -2.62
C VAL A 23 -8.14 -1.86 -4.03
N ALA A 24 -8.84 -1.04 -4.81
CA ALA A 24 -9.19 -1.38 -6.19
C ALA A 24 -7.93 -1.46 -7.08
N PRO A 25 -7.88 -2.40 -8.03
CA PRO A 25 -6.89 -2.35 -9.10
C PRO A 25 -6.99 -1.02 -9.85
N GLY A 26 -5.86 -0.32 -10.00
CA GLY A 26 -5.82 0.99 -10.65
C GLY A 26 -6.16 2.19 -9.78
N ASP A 27 -6.30 2.03 -8.45
CA ASP A 27 -6.40 3.14 -7.52
C ASP A 27 -5.19 4.10 -7.68
N PRO A 28 -5.39 5.41 -7.90
CA PRO A 28 -4.31 6.34 -8.21
C PRO A 28 -3.33 6.52 -7.05
N ASP A 29 -3.80 6.46 -5.81
CA ASP A 29 -2.95 6.58 -4.62
C ASP A 29 -2.14 5.29 -4.43
N ALA A 30 -2.74 4.12 -4.71
CA ALA A 30 -2.01 2.85 -4.72
C ALA A 30 -0.93 2.79 -5.81
N ILE A 31 -1.19 3.37 -6.98
CA ILE A 31 -0.19 3.52 -8.06
C ILE A 31 0.95 4.45 -7.59
N ALA A 32 0.63 5.61 -6.99
CA ALA A 32 1.66 6.51 -6.47
C ALA A 32 2.54 5.82 -5.41
N LEU A 33 1.94 5.03 -4.52
CA LEU A 33 2.66 4.22 -3.54
C LEU A 33 3.52 3.13 -4.18
N GLN A 34 3.11 2.57 -5.32
CA GLN A 34 3.89 1.61 -6.09
C GLN A 34 5.13 2.28 -6.68
N GLU A 35 4.97 3.47 -7.26
CA GLU A 35 6.09 4.28 -7.77
C GLU A 35 7.08 4.65 -6.64
N ALA A 36 6.56 4.90 -5.45
CA ALA A 36 7.33 5.10 -4.22
C ALA A 36 7.94 3.80 -3.64
N ARG A 37 7.64 2.62 -4.23
CA ARG A 37 8.09 1.28 -3.81
C ARG A 37 7.64 0.87 -2.40
N LEU A 38 6.55 1.45 -1.92
CA LEU A 38 5.94 1.10 -0.63
C LEU A 38 4.93 -0.04 -0.77
N VAL A 39 4.39 -0.22 -1.97
CA VAL A 39 3.51 -1.34 -2.33
C VAL A 39 3.97 -1.98 -3.64
N GLU A 40 3.50 -3.19 -3.91
CA GLU A 40 3.71 -3.90 -5.16
C GLU A 40 2.41 -4.56 -5.63
N ILE A 41 2.28 -4.78 -6.95
CA ILE A 41 1.13 -5.48 -7.53
C ILE A 41 1.35 -6.99 -7.40
N VAL A 42 0.32 -7.69 -6.95
CA VAL A 42 0.24 -9.14 -6.93
C VAL A 42 -0.84 -9.58 -7.91
N SER A 43 -0.42 -10.17 -9.02
CA SER A 43 -1.34 -10.89 -9.91
C SER A 43 -1.72 -12.21 -9.26
N THR A 44 -3.01 -12.41 -8.98
CA THR A 44 -3.51 -13.75 -8.65
C THR A 44 -4.13 -14.35 -9.91
N ALA A 45 -4.03 -15.66 -10.09
CA ALA A 45 -4.48 -16.33 -11.31
C ALA A 45 -6.01 -16.23 -11.56
N PHE A 46 -6.77 -15.70 -10.61
CA PHE A 46 -8.23 -15.70 -10.60
C PHE A 46 -8.85 -14.33 -10.27
N ASP A 47 -8.06 -13.27 -10.11
CA ASP A 47 -8.58 -11.94 -9.77
C ASP A 47 -7.77 -10.83 -10.47
N ASP A 48 -8.43 -9.71 -10.77
CA ASP A 48 -7.79 -8.50 -11.27
C ASP A 48 -6.78 -8.05 -10.20
N GLY A 49 -5.49 -8.27 -10.44
CA GLY A 49 -4.43 -8.26 -9.43
C GLY A 49 -4.52 -7.13 -8.39
N GLY A 50 -4.22 -7.46 -7.13
CA GLY A 50 -4.29 -6.54 -6.01
C GLY A 50 -2.95 -5.87 -5.67
N PHE A 51 -2.93 -5.09 -4.60
CA PHE A 51 -1.72 -4.52 -4.04
C PHE A 51 -1.35 -5.21 -2.72
N ARG A 52 -0.06 -5.26 -2.42
CA ARG A 52 0.46 -5.64 -1.10
C ARG A 52 1.57 -4.70 -0.66
N LEU A 53 1.79 -4.59 0.65
CA LEU A 53 2.90 -3.84 1.21
C LEU A 53 4.24 -4.49 0.84
N THR A 54 5.22 -3.67 0.43
CA THR A 54 6.61 -4.10 0.41
C THR A 54 7.19 -4.09 1.83
N PRO A 55 8.37 -4.70 2.07
CA PRO A 55 9.06 -4.55 3.35
C PRO A 55 9.31 -3.08 3.76
N ALA A 56 9.53 -2.20 2.78
CA ALA A 56 9.71 -0.77 3.04
C ALA A 56 8.40 -0.09 3.48
N GLY A 57 7.26 -0.44 2.85
CA GLY A 57 5.94 0.02 3.27
C GLY A 57 5.57 -0.44 4.68
N ALA A 58 5.81 -1.72 4.99
CA ALA A 58 5.57 -2.28 6.31
C ALA A 58 6.45 -1.61 7.40
N GLU A 59 7.73 -1.37 7.13
CA GLU A 59 8.61 -0.67 8.07
C GLU A 59 8.19 0.80 8.28
N LEU A 60 7.68 1.47 7.25
CA LEU A 60 7.14 2.82 7.38
C LEU A 60 5.94 2.82 8.33
N LEU A 61 4.98 1.91 8.17
CA LEU A 61 3.83 1.78 9.07
C LEU A 61 4.25 1.48 10.50
N ARG A 62 5.25 0.60 10.69
CA ARG A 62 5.81 0.30 12.01
C ARG A 62 6.40 1.54 12.69
N ARG A 63 7.08 2.42 11.94
CA ARG A 63 7.64 3.68 12.46
C ARG A 63 6.57 4.70 12.84
N LEU A 64 5.39 4.62 12.21
CA LEU A 64 4.22 5.42 12.59
C LEU A 64 3.50 4.85 13.82
N GLY A 65 3.98 3.73 14.38
CA GLY A 65 3.38 3.08 15.55
C GLY A 65 2.23 2.13 15.18
N MET A 66 2.08 1.78 13.90
CA MET A 66 1.06 0.84 13.44
C MET A 66 1.68 -0.52 13.11
N THR A 67 1.15 -1.56 13.75
CA THR A 67 1.45 -2.97 13.43
C THR A 67 0.13 -3.66 13.13
N ALA A 68 0.12 -4.62 12.19
CA ALA A 68 -1.02 -5.53 12.06
C ALA A 68 -1.26 -6.19 13.43
N SER A 69 -2.53 -6.24 13.87
CA SER A 69 -2.92 -6.91 15.11
C SER A 69 -2.87 -8.43 14.98
#